data_AF-A0A1Q7WM94-F1
#
_entry.id   AF-A0A1Q7WM94-F1
#
_cell.length_a   1.000
_cell.length_b   1.000
_cell.length_c   1.000
_cell.angle_alpha   90.00
_cell.angle_beta   90.00
_cell.angle_gamma   90.00
#
_symmetry.space_group_name_H-M   'P 1'
#
loop_
_entity.id
_entity.type
_entity.pdbx_description
1 polymer ?
#
loop_
_entity_poly.entity_id
_entity_poly.type
_entity_poly.pdbx_seq_one_letter_code
_entity_poly.pdbx_strand_id
1 'polypeptide(L)'
;MLGGCAGVLVVGGLAAAGSGGYAAGQERGVGGAVSDFELQTDIERGFVGAAPGLQDGITTTVYQGRVLLTGHVPTPDMKARAAQVASHTPGVRTLYDEVEVAPLGSTWDGAKDAWITARLRSEMLLDPDMRSGNYTIDTSNGSVYLIGSARNQAELELATRIARYIPGVKRVVSYVELRGAPIAERSPGPPKVPVSSGTGNTLGPAPRSAPIEVQKL
;
A
#
# COMPACT_ATOMS: atom_id res chain seq x y z
N MET A 1 22.48 32.13 -8.34
CA MET A 1 22.11 31.36 -7.14
C MET A 1 20.88 30.53 -7.48
N LEU A 2 21.05 29.24 -7.82
CA LEU A 2 19.94 28.30 -7.99
C LEU A 2 19.81 27.53 -6.68
N GLY A 3 18.85 27.92 -5.84
CA GLY A 3 18.49 27.18 -4.64
C GLY A 3 17.66 25.97 -5.04
N GLY A 4 18.32 24.83 -5.22
CA GLY A 4 17.63 23.54 -5.29
C GLY A 4 17.09 23.21 -3.90
N CYS A 5 15.76 23.29 -3.73
CA CYS A 5 15.09 22.57 -2.66
C CYS A 5 15.13 21.09 -3.04
N ALA A 6 16.24 20.43 -2.70
CA ALA A 6 16.26 18.99 -2.61
C ALA A 6 15.27 18.62 -1.51
N GLY A 7 14.05 18.23 -1.91
CA GLY A 7 13.12 17.54 -1.03
C GLY A 7 13.92 16.43 -0.37
N VAL A 8 13.91 16.42 0.97
CA VAL A 8 14.57 15.40 1.76
C VAL A 8 13.92 14.09 1.37
N LEU A 9 14.55 13.35 0.46
CA LEU A 9 14.30 11.94 0.24
C LEU A 9 14.70 11.23 1.54
N VAL A 10 13.78 11.19 2.51
CA VAL A 10 13.82 10.23 3.62
C VAL A 10 13.43 8.86 3.05
N VAL A 11 14.14 8.42 2.01
CA VAL A 11 14.19 7.01 1.64
C VAL A 11 14.79 6.32 2.85
N GLY A 12 14.02 5.41 3.43
CA GLY A 12 14.44 4.70 4.63
C GLY A 12 15.83 4.11 4.47
N GLY A 13 16.78 4.63 5.23
CA GLY A 13 18.05 3.98 5.54
C GLY A 13 18.96 3.64 4.36
N LEU A 14 19.62 4.65 3.79
CA LEU A 14 20.95 4.47 3.19
C LEU A 14 21.97 5.30 3.98
N ALA A 15 22.18 4.90 5.24
CA ALA A 15 23.48 5.13 5.85
C ALA A 15 24.46 4.20 5.11
N ALA A 16 25.30 4.79 4.28
CA ALA A 16 26.43 4.11 3.66
C ALA A 16 27.31 3.49 4.76
N ALA A 17 27.23 2.18 4.92
CA ALA A 17 28.29 1.38 5.54
C ALA A 17 28.79 0.43 4.45
N GLY A 18 30.12 0.40 4.29
CA GLY A 18 30.81 -0.30 3.22
C GLY A 18 30.41 -1.77 3.06
N SER A 19 30.75 -2.30 1.90
CA SER A 19 30.75 -3.72 1.54
C SER A 19 30.97 -4.66 2.74
N GLY A 20 29.90 -5.35 3.15
CA GLY A 20 29.97 -6.49 4.06
C GLY A 20 29.26 -6.29 5.39
N GLY A 21 28.09 -6.91 5.54
CA GLY A 21 27.60 -7.33 6.85
C GLY A 21 26.32 -6.69 7.38
N TYR A 22 25.19 -6.82 6.67
CA TYR A 22 23.83 -6.80 7.28
C TYR A 22 22.87 -7.69 6.50
N ALA A 23 23.21 -8.98 6.34
CA ALA A 23 22.32 -9.98 5.75
C ALA A 23 21.61 -10.79 6.86
N ALA A 24 20.94 -10.12 7.79
CA ALA A 24 20.05 -10.79 8.73
C ALA A 24 19.07 -9.76 9.31
N GLY A 25 17.89 -9.62 8.70
CA GLY A 25 16.77 -8.94 9.36
C GLY A 25 15.86 -8.06 8.50
N GLN A 26 16.07 -7.94 7.19
CA GLN A 26 15.07 -7.30 6.31
C GLN A 26 14.44 -8.32 5.36
N GLU A 27 13.19 -8.69 5.68
CA GLU A 27 12.35 -9.56 4.84
C GLU A 27 11.85 -8.88 3.55
N ARG A 28 12.17 -7.61 3.31
CA ARG A 28 11.84 -6.93 2.04
C ARG A 28 12.70 -7.38 0.86
N GLY A 29 13.90 -7.91 1.13
CA GLY A 29 14.89 -8.24 0.10
C GLY A 29 15.40 -7.00 -0.66
N VAL A 30 16.65 -7.03 -1.11
CA VAL A 30 17.22 -5.93 -1.91
C VAL A 30 16.44 -5.75 -3.23
N GLY A 31 15.93 -6.85 -3.82
CA GLY A 31 15.16 -6.79 -5.06
C GLY A 31 13.80 -6.08 -4.95
N GLY A 32 13.06 -6.28 -3.84
CA GLY A 32 11.77 -5.62 -3.64
C GLY A 32 11.92 -4.10 -3.43
N ALA A 33 12.96 -3.69 -2.70
CA ALA A 33 13.27 -2.27 -2.50
C ALA A 33 13.70 -1.59 -3.81
N VAL A 34 14.45 -2.28 -4.66
CA VAL A 34 14.82 -1.76 -5.99
C VAL A 34 13.59 -1.62 -6.88
N SER A 35 12.70 -2.62 -6.92
CA SER A 35 11.47 -2.53 -7.72
C SER A 35 10.52 -1.45 -7.21
N ASP A 36 10.43 -1.25 -5.90
CA ASP A 36 9.58 -0.18 -5.33
C ASP A 36 10.14 1.21 -5.67
N PHE A 37 11.47 1.36 -5.72
CA PHE A 37 12.13 2.60 -6.14
C PHE A 37 11.93 2.90 -7.63
N GLU A 38 12.04 1.88 -8.49
CA GLU A 38 11.74 1.99 -9.92
C GLU A 38 10.26 2.39 -10.13
N LEU A 39 9.35 1.73 -9.43
CA LEU A 39 7.92 2.02 -9.47
C LEU A 39 7.61 3.45 -9.01
N GLN A 40 8.24 3.91 -7.91
CA GLN A 40 8.13 5.29 -7.45
C GLN A 40 8.59 6.27 -8.52
N THR A 41 9.76 6.02 -9.12
CA THR A 41 10.35 6.87 -10.15
C THR A 41 9.45 6.97 -11.39
N ASP A 42 8.85 5.85 -11.80
CA ASP A 42 7.94 5.82 -12.95
C ASP A 42 6.65 6.61 -12.71
N ILE A 43 6.10 6.56 -11.48
CA ILE A 43 4.94 7.36 -11.07
C ILE A 43 5.31 8.86 -11.06
N GLU A 44 6.42 9.24 -10.43
CA GLU A 44 6.87 10.62 -10.35
C GLU A 44 7.13 11.20 -11.75
N ARG A 45 7.74 10.42 -12.65
CA ARG A 45 7.91 10.80 -14.05
C ARG A 45 6.57 10.96 -14.78
N GLY A 46 5.60 10.09 -14.49
CA GLY A 46 4.25 10.18 -15.02
C GLY A 46 3.54 11.48 -14.62
N PHE A 47 3.74 11.97 -13.40
CA PHE A 47 3.14 13.23 -12.94
C PHE A 47 3.63 14.44 -13.73
N VAL A 48 4.94 14.50 -14.03
CA VAL A 48 5.54 15.58 -14.84
C VAL A 48 4.88 15.68 -16.22
N GLY A 49 4.54 14.54 -16.83
CA GLY A 49 3.87 14.50 -18.14
C GLY A 49 2.36 14.75 -18.09
N ALA A 50 1.71 14.55 -16.94
CA ALA A 50 0.25 14.60 -16.83
C ALA A 50 -0.30 16.00 -16.58
N ALA A 51 0.36 16.78 -15.72
CA ALA A 51 0.01 18.19 -15.50
C ALA A 51 1.21 18.97 -14.91
N PRO A 52 1.47 20.21 -15.38
CA PRO A 52 2.51 21.05 -14.81
C PRO A 52 2.32 21.27 -13.30
N GLY A 53 3.37 21.04 -12.52
CA GLY A 53 3.38 21.25 -11.07
C GLY A 53 2.64 20.19 -10.26
N LEU A 54 2.16 19.10 -10.89
CA LEU A 54 1.47 18.03 -10.17
C LEU A 54 2.39 17.32 -9.17
N GLN A 55 3.67 17.16 -9.52
CA GLN A 55 4.68 16.54 -8.67
C GLN A 55 5.07 17.40 -7.45
N ASP A 56 4.78 18.70 -7.46
CA ASP A 56 5.27 19.62 -6.43
C ASP A 56 4.46 19.51 -5.12
N GLY A 57 3.20 19.13 -5.24
CA GLY A 57 2.27 19.01 -4.10
C GLY A 57 2.02 17.58 -3.62
N ILE A 58 2.51 16.57 -4.34
CA ILE A 58 2.20 15.16 -4.08
C ILE A 58 3.45 14.41 -3.63
N THR A 59 3.33 13.69 -2.51
CA THR A 59 4.34 12.72 -2.08
C THR A 59 3.88 11.31 -2.43
N THR A 60 4.77 10.53 -3.04
CA THR A 60 4.52 9.13 -3.41
C THR A 60 5.29 8.22 -2.47
N THR A 61 4.59 7.35 -1.77
CA THR A 61 5.20 6.31 -0.93
C THR A 61 4.86 4.94 -1.50
N VAL A 62 5.87 4.11 -1.76
CA VAL A 62 5.69 2.76 -2.33
C VAL A 62 6.13 1.69 -1.33
N TYR A 63 5.33 0.64 -1.21
CA TYR A 63 5.60 -0.52 -0.37
C TYR A 63 5.11 -1.82 -1.02
N GLN A 64 6.02 -2.66 -1.52
CA GLN A 64 5.71 -3.94 -2.16
C GLN A 64 4.65 -3.82 -3.26
N GLY A 65 4.78 -2.79 -4.10
CA GLY A 65 3.82 -2.43 -5.15
C GLY A 65 2.53 -1.76 -4.66
N ARG A 66 2.36 -1.49 -3.36
CA ARG A 66 1.25 -0.68 -2.84
C ARG A 66 1.70 0.77 -2.79
N VAL A 67 0.93 1.65 -3.41
CA VAL A 67 1.24 3.07 -3.56
C VAL A 67 0.32 3.86 -2.65
N LEU A 68 0.90 4.75 -1.86
CA LEU A 68 0.20 5.76 -1.09
C LEU A 68 0.56 7.13 -1.67
N LEU A 69 -0.45 7.88 -2.11
CA LEU A 69 -0.31 9.27 -2.51
C LEU A 69 -0.83 10.15 -1.38
N THR A 70 -0.02 11.11 -0.95
CA THR A 70 -0.39 12.13 0.04
C THR A 70 0.01 13.50 -0.46
N GLY A 71 -0.31 14.53 0.32
CA GLY A 71 -0.04 15.92 -0.03
C GLY A 71 -1.31 16.60 -0.52
N HIS A 72 -1.16 17.53 -1.45
CA HIS A 72 -2.26 18.37 -1.86
C HIS A 72 -2.15 18.88 -3.28
N VAL A 73 -3.30 19.21 -3.84
CA VAL A 73 -3.40 19.80 -5.17
C VAL A 73 -4.46 20.91 -5.19
N PRO A 74 -4.30 21.93 -6.07
CA PRO A 74 -5.25 23.04 -6.16
C PRO A 74 -6.65 22.65 -6.65
N THR A 75 -6.77 21.59 -7.46
CA THR A 75 -8.03 21.24 -8.13
C THR A 75 -8.35 19.75 -8.03
N PRO A 76 -9.66 19.38 -8.05
CA PRO A 76 -10.07 17.98 -8.14
C PRO A 76 -9.56 17.29 -9.40
N ASP A 77 -9.43 18.01 -10.51
CA ASP A 77 -8.90 17.47 -11.76
C ASP A 77 -7.45 17.01 -11.61
N MET A 78 -6.61 17.81 -10.95
CA MET A 78 -5.22 17.43 -10.66
C MET A 78 -5.16 16.18 -9.77
N LYS A 79 -6.04 16.08 -8.77
CA LYS A 79 -6.15 14.89 -7.92
C LYS A 79 -6.50 13.65 -8.75
N ALA A 80 -7.53 13.77 -9.59
CA ALA A 80 -7.96 12.68 -10.47
C ALA A 80 -6.85 12.26 -11.45
N ARG A 81 -6.08 13.21 -11.98
CA ARG A 81 -4.93 12.92 -12.84
C ARG A 81 -3.80 12.20 -12.11
N ALA A 82 -3.47 12.60 -10.88
CA ALA A 82 -2.48 11.88 -10.08
C ALA A 82 -2.91 10.44 -9.80
N ALA A 83 -4.16 10.24 -9.39
CA ALA A 83 -4.71 8.90 -9.17
C ALA A 83 -4.67 8.06 -10.47
N GLN A 84 -5.04 8.67 -11.61
CA GLN A 84 -4.98 8.00 -12.91
C GLN A 84 -3.56 7.59 -13.29
N VAL A 85 -2.57 8.49 -13.16
CA VAL A 85 -1.17 8.17 -13.47
C VAL A 85 -0.71 7.00 -12.61
N ALA A 86 -0.88 7.11 -11.29
CA ALA A 86 -0.42 6.06 -10.38
C ALA A 86 -1.14 4.72 -10.62
N SER A 87 -2.45 4.71 -10.88
CA SER A 87 -3.18 3.46 -11.12
C SER A 87 -2.81 2.76 -12.44
N HIS A 88 -2.30 3.50 -13.44
CA HIS A 88 -1.92 2.95 -14.74
C HIS A 88 -0.43 2.62 -14.84
N THR A 89 0.38 2.97 -13.84
CA THR A 89 1.80 2.59 -13.83
C THR A 89 1.94 1.08 -13.62
N PRO A 90 2.65 0.35 -14.53
CA PRO A 90 2.88 -1.07 -14.38
C PRO A 90 3.57 -1.40 -13.05
N GLY A 91 3.09 -2.42 -12.35
CA GLY A 91 3.64 -2.84 -11.04
C GLY A 91 2.86 -2.30 -9.84
N VAL A 92 1.96 -1.33 -10.02
CA VAL A 92 1.04 -0.91 -8.96
C VAL A 92 0.01 -2.01 -8.70
N ARG A 93 -0.03 -2.50 -7.45
CA ARG A 93 -0.95 -3.53 -6.96
C ARG A 93 -2.17 -2.94 -6.28
N THR A 94 -1.97 -1.84 -5.55
CA THR A 94 -3.02 -1.13 -4.83
C THR A 94 -2.64 0.33 -4.73
N LEU A 95 -3.60 1.22 -4.92
CA LEU A 95 -3.44 2.66 -4.79
C LEU A 95 -4.30 3.16 -3.62
N TYR A 96 -3.67 3.84 -2.68
CA TYR A 96 -4.30 4.59 -1.61
C TYR A 96 -4.14 6.08 -1.92
N ASP A 97 -5.23 6.76 -2.27
CA ASP A 97 -5.24 8.19 -2.59
C ASP A 97 -5.74 9.00 -1.38
N GLU A 98 -4.79 9.63 -0.68
CA GLU A 98 -5.03 10.53 0.43
C GLU A 98 -4.59 11.97 0.08
N VAL A 99 -4.54 12.32 -1.21
CA VAL A 99 -4.26 13.67 -1.67
C VAL A 99 -5.43 14.60 -1.32
N GLU A 100 -5.15 15.73 -0.69
CA GLU A 100 -6.18 16.71 -0.33
C GLU A 100 -6.35 17.76 -1.44
N VAL A 101 -7.59 18.13 -1.78
CA VAL A 101 -7.84 19.27 -2.66
C VAL A 101 -7.89 20.52 -1.81
N ALA A 102 -6.96 21.44 -2.03
CA ALA A 102 -6.85 22.65 -1.25
C ALA A 102 -6.37 23.83 -2.10
N PRO A 103 -7.01 25.01 -2.00
CA PRO A 103 -6.63 26.18 -2.79
C PRO A 103 -5.20 26.63 -2.52
N LEU A 104 -4.61 27.29 -3.52
CA LEU A 104 -3.33 27.98 -3.39
C LEU A 104 -3.38 28.97 -2.21
N GLY A 105 -2.36 28.94 -1.35
CA GLY A 105 -2.31 29.77 -0.13
C GLY A 105 -2.84 29.09 1.13
N SER A 106 -3.26 27.82 1.06
CA SER A 106 -3.54 27.01 2.25
C SER A 106 -2.29 26.88 3.11
N THR A 107 -2.42 27.12 4.42
CA THR A 107 -1.28 27.08 5.35
C THR A 107 -0.96 25.64 5.74
N TRP A 108 -0.15 24.97 4.93
CA TRP A 108 0.54 23.75 5.32
C TRP A 108 1.83 24.06 6.03
N ASP A 109 2.04 23.41 7.17
CA ASP A 109 3.27 23.53 7.93
C ASP A 109 4.09 22.25 7.74
N GLY A 110 4.80 22.18 6.62
CA GLY A 110 5.68 21.05 6.31
C GLY A 110 6.78 20.85 7.36
N ALA A 111 7.16 21.89 8.11
CA ALA A 111 8.11 21.77 9.21
C ALA A 111 7.48 21.03 10.40
N LYS A 112 6.20 21.31 10.73
CA LYS A 112 5.44 20.51 11.72
C LYS A 112 5.30 19.07 11.27
N ASP A 113 4.93 18.82 10.02
CA ASP A 113 4.76 17.46 9.49
C ASP A 113 6.09 16.68 9.52
N ALA A 114 7.21 17.31 9.13
CA ALA A 114 8.53 16.70 9.21
C ALA A 114 8.93 16.39 10.67
N TRP A 115 8.61 17.27 11.62
CA TRP A 115 8.84 17.03 13.04
C TRP A 115 8.00 15.87 13.58
N ILE A 116 6.72 15.79 13.22
CA ILE A 116 5.83 14.67 13.58
C ILE A 116 6.41 13.36 13.05
N THR A 117 6.77 13.31 11.76
CA THR A 117 7.38 12.14 11.13
C THR A 117 8.67 11.72 11.83
N ALA A 118 9.58 12.67 12.10
CA ALA A 118 10.84 12.40 12.77
C ALA A 118 10.62 11.89 14.20
N ARG A 119 9.69 12.49 14.96
CA ARG A 119 9.35 12.04 16.31
C ARG A 119 8.77 10.64 16.30
N LEU A 120 7.80 10.38 15.43
CA LEU A 120 7.17 9.06 15.30
C LEU A 120 8.18 7.99 14.93
N ARG A 121 9.03 8.27 13.94
CA ARG A 121 10.08 7.37 13.53
C ARG A 121 11.03 7.06 14.67
N SER A 122 11.40 8.07 15.47
CA SER A 122 12.26 7.88 16.63
C SER A 122 11.61 7.01 17.71
N GLU A 123 10.34 7.27 18.06
CA GLU A 123 9.63 6.48 19.07
C GLU A 123 9.49 5.02 18.63
N MET A 124 9.12 4.78 17.36
CA MET A 124 9.01 3.43 16.81
C MET A 124 10.36 2.71 16.72
N LEU A 125 11.47 3.44 16.55
CA LEU A 125 12.82 2.87 16.51
C LEU A 125 13.33 2.46 17.89
N LEU A 126 12.92 3.19 18.93
CA LEU A 126 13.36 2.95 20.31
C LEU A 126 12.50 1.91 21.04
N ASP A 127 11.31 1.61 20.52
CA ASP A 127 10.42 0.61 21.09
C ASP A 127 10.84 -0.83 20.69
N PRO A 128 11.20 -1.71 21.65
CA PRO A 128 11.66 -3.06 21.37
C PRO A 128 10.57 -3.99 20.81
N ASP A 129 9.30 -3.67 21.05
CA ASP A 129 8.16 -4.44 20.55
C ASP A 129 7.78 -4.06 19.11
N MET A 130 8.46 -3.07 18.53
CA MET A 130 8.26 -2.64 17.16
C MET A 130 9.35 -3.13 16.21
N ARG A 131 8.91 -3.64 15.05
CA ARG A 131 9.79 -3.77 13.89
C ARG A 131 9.61 -2.55 13.00
N SER A 132 10.07 -1.40 13.47
CA SER A 132 10.03 -0.12 12.75
C SER A 132 10.54 -0.21 11.31
N GLY A 133 11.52 -1.08 11.05
CA GLY A 133 11.99 -1.40 9.71
C GLY A 133 10.87 -1.82 8.76
N ASN A 134 9.79 -2.46 9.22
CA ASN A 134 8.65 -2.91 8.42
C ASN A 134 7.59 -1.82 8.12
N TYR A 135 7.79 -0.59 8.59
CA TYR A 135 6.86 0.51 8.40
C TYR A 135 7.51 1.62 7.59
N THR A 136 6.71 2.22 6.72
CA THR A 136 6.98 3.54 6.15
C THR A 136 5.94 4.50 6.73
N ILE A 137 6.42 5.66 7.17
CA ILE A 137 5.63 6.69 7.82
C ILE A 137 5.63 7.89 6.89
N ASP A 138 4.45 8.41 6.61
CA ASP A 138 4.28 9.66 5.91
C ASP A 138 3.33 10.57 6.69
N THR A 139 3.57 11.88 6.69
CA THR A 139 2.72 12.84 7.41
C THR A 139 2.38 13.99 6.47
N SER A 140 1.09 14.28 6.35
CA SER A 140 0.60 15.41 5.56
C SER A 140 -0.55 16.10 6.29
N ASN A 141 -0.44 17.41 6.50
CA ASN A 141 -1.42 18.23 7.21
C ASN A 141 -1.66 17.81 8.67
N GLY A 142 -0.69 17.20 9.34
CA GLY A 142 -0.89 16.54 10.64
C GLY A 142 -1.69 15.24 10.58
N SER A 143 -2.06 14.74 9.40
CA SER A 143 -2.51 13.36 9.21
C SER A 143 -1.31 12.45 9.03
N VAL A 144 -1.19 11.42 9.87
CA VAL A 144 -0.14 10.40 9.79
C VAL A 144 -0.68 9.20 9.02
N TYR A 145 0.08 8.76 8.04
CA TYR A 145 -0.19 7.58 7.23
C TYR A 145 0.89 6.53 7.51
N LEU A 146 0.45 5.35 7.94
CA LEU A 146 1.31 4.19 8.17
C LEU A 146 1.08 3.19 7.04
N ILE A 147 2.13 2.82 6.32
CA ILE A 147 2.09 1.74 5.32
C ILE A 147 3.16 0.71 5.63
N GLY A 148 2.82 -0.57 5.49
CA GLY A 148 3.81 -1.62 5.61
C GLY A 148 3.26 -2.93 6.14
N SER A 149 4.02 -3.61 7.01
CA SER A 149 3.54 -4.85 7.63
C SER A 149 3.87 -5.00 9.11
N ALA A 150 2.88 -5.45 9.88
CA ALA A 150 2.98 -5.73 11.31
C ALA A 150 3.05 -7.25 11.54
N ARG A 151 3.78 -7.73 12.56
CA ARG A 151 3.86 -9.18 12.85
C ARG A 151 2.58 -9.74 13.45
N ASN A 152 1.82 -8.90 14.16
CA ASN A 152 0.58 -9.28 14.83
C ASN A 152 -0.26 -8.03 15.11
N GLN A 153 -1.48 -8.26 15.59
CA GLN A 153 -2.43 -7.20 15.90
C GLN A 153 -1.92 -6.25 17.00
N ALA A 154 -1.20 -6.77 18.00
CA ALA A 154 -0.67 -5.97 19.10
C ALA A 154 0.38 -4.93 18.60
N GLU A 155 1.25 -5.33 17.67
CA GLU A 155 2.23 -4.42 17.07
C GLU A 155 1.55 -3.32 16.24
N LEU A 156 0.50 -3.66 15.49
CA LEU A 156 -0.30 -2.69 14.73
C LEU A 156 -0.99 -1.68 15.65
N GLU A 157 -1.57 -2.15 16.76
CA GLU A 157 -2.20 -1.30 17.76
C GLU A 157 -1.18 -0.41 18.47
N LEU A 158 0.01 -0.95 18.77
CA LEU A 158 1.11 -0.18 19.35
C LEU A 158 1.56 0.94 18.39
N ALA A 159 1.81 0.63 17.12
CA ALA A 159 2.18 1.62 16.10
C ALA A 159 1.14 2.74 15.99
N THR A 160 -0.14 2.37 15.94
CA THR A 160 -1.26 3.32 15.87
C THR A 160 -1.35 4.17 17.14
N ARG A 161 -1.11 3.58 18.31
CA ARG A 161 -1.13 4.26 19.61
C ARG A 161 -0.01 5.29 19.70
N ILE A 162 1.24 4.91 19.38
CA ILE A 162 2.39 5.81 19.39
C ILE A 162 2.12 7.00 18.47
N ALA A 163 1.65 6.76 17.25
CA ALA A 163 1.29 7.82 16.30
C ALA A 163 0.25 8.80 16.87
N ARG A 164 -0.81 8.30 17.52
CA ARG A 164 -1.88 9.14 18.09
C ARG A 164 -1.42 10.05 19.23
N TYR A 165 -0.41 9.66 19.99
CA TYR A 165 0.06 10.45 21.15
C TYR A 165 1.09 11.52 20.80
N ILE A 166 1.51 11.61 19.54
CA ILE A 166 2.45 12.65 19.11
C ILE A 166 1.74 13.99 19.01
N PRO A 167 2.26 15.04 19.67
CA PRO A 167 1.68 16.38 19.59
C PRO A 167 1.52 16.85 18.14
N GLY A 168 0.36 17.43 17.81
CA GLY A 168 0.06 17.96 16.48
C GLY A 168 -0.51 16.94 15.49
N VAL A 169 -0.57 15.65 15.84
CA VAL A 169 -1.28 14.64 15.04
C VAL A 169 -2.79 14.88 15.14
N LYS A 170 -3.43 15.05 13.98
CA LYS A 170 -4.89 15.24 13.84
C LYS A 170 -5.60 13.94 13.55
N ARG A 171 -4.99 13.08 12.72
CA ARG A 171 -5.56 11.82 12.22
C ARG A 171 -4.46 10.80 12.04
N VAL A 172 -4.78 9.53 12.27
CA VAL A 172 -3.90 8.39 11.94
C VAL A 172 -4.66 7.43 11.03
N VAL A 173 -4.10 7.16 9.86
CA VAL A 173 -4.62 6.21 8.88
C VAL A 173 -3.59 5.10 8.70
N SER A 174 -4.05 3.85 8.69
CA SER A 174 -3.17 2.68 8.61
C SER A 174 -3.53 1.80 7.41
N TYR A 175 -2.55 1.59 6.55
CA TYR A 175 -2.53 0.63 5.43
C TYR A 175 -1.51 -0.47 5.70
N VAL A 176 -1.33 -0.82 6.97
CA VAL A 176 -0.42 -1.86 7.41
C VAL A 176 -1.11 -3.21 7.31
N GLU A 177 -0.46 -4.17 6.67
CA GLU A 177 -0.94 -5.55 6.60
C GLU A 177 -0.40 -6.38 7.77
N LEU A 178 -1.24 -7.27 8.31
CA LEU A 178 -0.80 -8.26 9.29
C LEU A 178 -0.05 -9.38 8.56
N ARG A 179 1.25 -9.53 8.81
CA ARG A 179 2.01 -10.70 8.39
C ARG A 179 1.54 -11.91 9.17
N GLY A 180 0.95 -12.86 8.47
CA GLY A 180 0.58 -14.15 9.05
C GLY A 180 -0.57 -14.06 10.05
N ALA A 181 -1.63 -13.29 9.76
CA ALA A 181 -2.93 -13.71 10.26
C ALA A 181 -3.04 -15.20 9.95
N PRO A 182 -3.27 -16.10 10.94
CA PRO A 182 -3.61 -17.46 10.61
C PRO A 182 -4.71 -17.34 9.58
N ILE A 183 -4.58 -18.13 8.52
CA ILE A 183 -5.70 -18.40 7.63
C ILE A 183 -6.75 -18.98 8.59
N ALA A 184 -7.58 -18.12 9.19
CA ALA A 184 -8.79 -18.55 9.85
C ALA A 184 -9.47 -19.32 8.75
N GLU A 185 -9.54 -20.63 8.98
CA GLU A 185 -9.78 -21.66 8.00
C GLU A 185 -10.65 -21.11 6.90
N ARG A 186 -10.12 -21.06 5.68
CA ARG A 186 -10.96 -21.07 4.49
C ARG A 186 -11.94 -22.20 4.78
N SER A 187 -13.19 -21.84 5.12
CA SER A 187 -14.22 -22.72 5.69
C SER A 187 -14.01 -24.13 5.18
N PRO A 188 -13.90 -25.16 6.04
CA PRO A 188 -13.79 -26.52 5.55
C PRO A 188 -14.89 -26.68 4.50
N GLY A 189 -14.48 -26.90 3.24
CA GLY A 189 -15.45 -27.18 2.19
C GLY A 189 -16.33 -28.33 2.69
N PRO A 190 -17.61 -28.37 2.31
CA PRO A 190 -18.54 -29.37 2.82
C PRO A 190 -17.90 -30.75 2.74
N PRO A 191 -18.05 -31.60 3.78
CA PRO A 191 -17.33 -32.84 3.90
C PRO A 191 -17.43 -33.63 2.59
N LYS A 192 -16.29 -34.04 2.05
CA LYS A 192 -16.25 -34.92 0.88
C LYS A 192 -17.01 -36.19 1.26
N VAL A 193 -18.21 -36.34 0.72
CA VAL A 193 -18.98 -37.58 0.80
C VAL A 193 -18.09 -38.72 0.30
N PRO A 194 -17.95 -39.83 1.05
CA PRO A 194 -17.22 -40.98 0.57
C PRO A 194 -17.92 -41.49 -0.70
N VAL A 195 -17.22 -41.42 -1.82
CA VAL A 195 -17.72 -42.02 -3.06
C VAL A 195 -17.59 -43.53 -2.88
N SER A 196 -18.71 -44.18 -2.60
CA SER A 196 -18.81 -45.63 -2.54
C SER A 196 -18.42 -46.22 -3.89
N SER A 197 -17.36 -47.04 -3.88
CA SER A 197 -16.96 -47.90 -4.98
C SER A 197 -18.13 -48.81 -5.38
N GLY A 198 -18.60 -48.69 -6.62
CA GLY A 198 -19.65 -49.52 -7.19
C GLY A 198 -19.28 -49.97 -8.61
N THR A 199 -18.70 -51.15 -8.70
CA THR A 199 -18.46 -51.93 -9.91
C THR A 199 -19.78 -52.28 -10.60
N GLY A 200 -19.87 -52.18 -11.94
CA GLY A 200 -20.97 -52.82 -12.68
C GLY A 200 -21.22 -52.26 -14.08
N ASN A 201 -20.51 -52.80 -15.06
CA ASN A 201 -20.74 -52.63 -16.49
C ASN A 201 -22.09 -53.25 -16.90
N THR A 202 -22.84 -52.67 -17.86
CA THR A 202 -23.41 -53.38 -19.04
C THR A 202 -24.21 -52.46 -19.96
N LEU A 203 -24.00 -52.73 -21.25
CA LEU A 203 -24.47 -52.09 -22.47
C LEU A 203 -25.81 -52.70 -22.92
N GLY A 204 -26.77 -51.90 -23.43
CA GLY A 204 -27.98 -52.42 -24.11
C GLY A 204 -28.95 -51.32 -24.59
N PRO A 205 -29.71 -51.52 -25.68
CA PRO A 205 -29.71 -50.58 -26.82
C PRO A 205 -30.91 -49.62 -26.91
N ALA A 206 -30.73 -48.59 -27.77
CA ALA A 206 -31.74 -47.59 -28.15
C ALA A 206 -32.92 -48.17 -28.96
N PRO A 207 -34.09 -47.49 -28.93
CA PRO A 207 -34.97 -47.43 -30.09
C PRO A 207 -35.48 -46.02 -30.46
N ARG A 208 -35.16 -45.64 -31.71
CA ARG A 208 -35.99 -45.05 -32.80
C ARG A 208 -37.27 -44.21 -32.52
N SER A 209 -37.17 -42.91 -32.85
CA SER A 209 -38.05 -42.02 -33.67
C SER A 209 -39.55 -41.74 -33.41
N ALA A 210 -39.84 -40.43 -33.14
CA ALA A 210 -40.81 -39.48 -33.77
C ALA A 210 -42.33 -39.50 -33.39
N PRO A 211 -43.14 -38.45 -33.71
CA PRO A 211 -42.99 -36.98 -33.53
C PRO A 211 -44.29 -36.22 -33.03
N ILE A 212 -44.21 -34.86 -32.90
CA ILE A 212 -45.29 -33.82 -32.90
C ILE A 212 -46.14 -33.61 -31.61
N GLU A 213 -46.16 -32.37 -31.06
CA GLU A 213 -47.33 -31.46 -31.12
C GLU A 213 -47.02 -30.05 -30.56
N VAL A 214 -47.41 -29.06 -31.36
CA VAL A 214 -47.43 -27.62 -31.06
C VAL A 214 -48.74 -27.34 -30.32
N GLN A 215 -48.72 -26.61 -29.20
CA GLN A 215 -49.88 -25.80 -28.85
C GLN A 215 -49.51 -24.51 -28.11
N LYS A 216 -50.15 -23.47 -28.62
CA LYS A 216 -50.12 -22.05 -28.34
C LYS A 216 -50.98 -21.75 -27.12
N LEU A 217 -50.57 -20.78 -26.30
CA LEU A 217 -51.43 -19.76 -25.70
C LEU A 217 -50.60 -18.51 -25.47
#